data_AF-A0A7W6K6D7-F1
#
_entry.id   AF-A0A7W6K6D7-F1
#
_cell.length_a   1.000
_cell.length_b   1.000
_cell.length_c   1.000
_cell.angle_alpha   90.00
_cell.angle_beta   90.00
_cell.angle_gamma   90.00
#
_symmetry.space_group_name_H-M   'P 1'
#
loop_
_entity.id
_entity.type
_entity.pdbx_description
1 polymer ?
#
loop_
_entity_poly.entity_id
_entity_poly.type
_entity_poly.pdbx_seq_one_letter_code
_entity_poly.pdbx_strand_id
1 'polypeptide(L)' 'MKEATVKRYHYDSHAQLTAHLHDFVDAYNYGQRLKTLRGLTPYEFICKIWAKEPKRFKLNPHHQMPGLNS' A
#
# COMPACT_ATOMS: atom_id res chain seq x y z
N MET A 1 7.66 5.57 -29.17
CA MET A 1 6.97 4.58 -28.30
C MET A 1 7.84 4.11 -27.12
N LYS A 2 9.12 3.74 -27.31
CA LYS A 2 10.00 3.31 -26.20
C LYS A 2 10.43 4.44 -25.24
N GLU A 3 10.67 5.65 -25.74
CA GLU A 3 11.05 6.79 -24.88
C GLU A 3 9.94 7.25 -23.94
N ALA A 4 8.67 7.10 -24.34
CA ALA A 4 7.52 7.47 -23.53
C ALA A 4 7.30 6.52 -22.33
N THR A 5 7.69 5.26 -22.44
CA THR A 5 7.64 4.30 -21.32
C THR A 5 8.85 4.42 -20.40
N VAL A 6 10.03 4.79 -20.92
CA VAL A 6 11.23 5.06 -20.10
C VAL A 6 11.07 6.34 -19.27
N LYS A 7 10.41 7.37 -19.80
CA LYS A 7 10.14 8.62 -19.05
C LYS A 7 9.07 8.50 -17.96
N ARG A 8 8.27 7.42 -17.92
CA ARG A 8 7.14 7.33 -16.99
C ARG A 8 7.53 7.05 -15.54
N TYR A 9 8.73 6.54 -15.32
CA TYR A 9 9.30 6.26 -13.99
C TYR A 9 10.69 6.89 -13.81
N HIS A 10 10.94 8.03 -14.48
CA HIS A 10 12.09 8.87 -14.17
C HIS A 10 11.71 9.75 -12.97
N TYR A 11 12.49 9.67 -11.90
CA TYR A 11 12.32 10.52 -10.72
C TYR A 11 13.47 11.51 -10.67
N ASP A 12 13.14 12.80 -10.57
CA ASP A 12 14.13 13.87 -10.50
C ASP A 12 14.76 13.96 -9.10
N SER A 13 14.09 13.37 -8.09
CA SER A 13 14.60 13.29 -6.72
C SER A 13 14.11 12.03 -6.01
N HIS A 14 14.83 11.64 -4.95
CA HIS A 14 14.42 10.56 -4.07
C HIS A 14 13.04 10.83 -3.41
N ALA A 15 12.76 12.09 -3.07
CA ALA A 15 11.48 12.48 -2.48
C ALA A 15 10.29 12.20 -3.43
N GLN A 16 10.46 12.43 -4.73
CA GLN A 16 9.43 12.14 -5.74
C GLN A 16 9.17 10.63 -5.85
N LEU A 17 10.22 9.82 -5.78
CA LEU A 17 10.09 8.36 -5.74
C LEU A 17 9.35 7.91 -4.47
N THR A 18 9.74 8.43 -3.30
CA THR A 18 9.10 8.08 -2.03
C THR A 18 7.61 8.42 -2.03
N ALA A 19 7.24 9.61 -2.50
CA ALA A 19 5.84 10.03 -2.60
C ALA A 19 5.04 9.11 -3.55
N HIS A 20 5.57 8.83 -4.73
CA HIS A 20 4.89 7.94 -5.68
C HIS A 20 4.70 6.52 -5.13
N LEU A 21 5.71 5.97 -4.45
CA LEU A 21 5.60 4.66 -3.81
C LEU A 21 4.56 4.67 -2.69
N HIS A 22 4.50 5.74 -1.90
CA HIS A 22 3.50 5.90 -0.85
C HIS A 22 2.08 5.90 -1.43
N ASP A 23 1.83 6.74 -2.45
CA ASP A 23 0.55 6.81 -3.13
C ASP A 23 0.15 5.48 -3.76
N PHE A 24 1.10 4.78 -4.38
CA PHE A 24 0.86 3.47 -4.98
C PHE A 24 0.48 2.42 -3.93
N VAL A 25 1.21 2.38 -2.82
CA VAL A 25 0.95 1.45 -1.70
C VAL A 25 -0.39 1.76 -1.05
N ASP A 26 -0.72 3.04 -0.83
CA ASP A 26 -1.99 3.45 -0.25
C ASP A 26 -3.18 3.12 -1.16
N ALA A 27 -3.07 3.43 -2.44
CA ALA A 27 -4.11 3.11 -3.42
C ALA A 27 -4.35 1.59 -3.49
N TYR A 28 -3.30 0.78 -3.42
CA TYR A 28 -3.42 -0.67 -3.40
C TYR A 28 -4.03 -1.19 -2.09
N ASN A 29 -3.54 -0.70 -0.94
CA ASN A 29 -3.93 -1.20 0.38
C ASN A 29 -5.34 -0.78 0.80
N TYR A 30 -5.81 0.39 0.35
CA TYR A 30 -7.06 0.99 0.78
C TYR A 30 -8.07 1.24 -0.34
N GLY A 31 -7.62 1.40 -1.59
CA GLY A 31 -8.49 1.84 -2.67
C GLY A 31 -9.48 0.79 -3.17
N GLN A 32 -9.03 -0.44 -3.42
CA GLN A 32 -9.88 -1.45 -4.05
C GLN A 32 -10.09 -2.70 -3.19
N ARG A 33 -11.36 -3.08 -3.03
CA ARG A 33 -11.76 -4.36 -2.43
C ARG A 33 -11.56 -5.48 -3.43
N LEU A 34 -10.83 -6.52 -3.02
CA LEU A 34 -10.44 -7.61 -3.91
C LEU A 34 -11.35 -8.83 -3.73
N LYS A 35 -11.91 -9.35 -4.82
CA LYS A 35 -12.77 -10.56 -4.79
C LYS A 35 -12.03 -11.78 -4.23
N THR A 36 -10.74 -11.90 -4.53
CA THR A 36 -9.85 -12.96 -4.02
C THR A 36 -9.72 -12.91 -2.49
N LEU A 37 -9.81 -11.72 -1.90
CA LEU A 37 -9.80 -11.51 -0.45
C LEU A 37 -11.22 -11.52 0.16
N ARG A 38 -12.19 -12.12 -0.53
CA ARG A 38 -13.61 -12.15 -0.14
C ARG A 38 -14.20 -10.74 0.02
N GLY A 39 -13.77 -9.84 -0.85
CA GLY A 39 -14.20 -8.44 -0.84
C GLY A 39 -13.52 -7.59 0.23
N LEU A 40 -12.43 -8.03 0.84
CA LEU A 40 -11.62 -7.19 1.72
C LEU A 40 -10.61 -6.37 0.91
N THR A 41 -10.25 -5.19 1.41
CA THR A 41 -9.01 -4.54 0.97
C THR A 41 -7.80 -5.33 1.48
N PRO A 42 -6.62 -5.20 0.86
CA PRO A 42 -5.41 -5.82 1.39
C PRO A 42 -5.14 -5.45 2.86
N TYR A 43 -5.35 -4.20 3.26
CA TYR A 43 -5.19 -3.77 4.64
C TYR A 43 -6.17 -4.47 5.61
N GLU A 44 -7.46 -4.51 5.26
CA GLU A 44 -8.49 -5.19 6.06
C GLU A 44 -8.16 -6.67 6.23
N PHE A 45 -7.67 -7.32 5.17
CA PHE A 45 -7.25 -8.70 5.21
C PHE A 45 -6.07 -8.91 6.17
N ILE A 46 -5.04 -8.06 6.08
CA ILE A 46 -3.87 -8.13 6.98
C ILE A 46 -4.31 -7.95 8.44
N CYS A 47 -5.14 -6.96 8.75
CA CYS A 47 -5.67 -6.74 10.11
C CYS A 47 -6.44 -7.96 10.62
N LYS A 48 -7.25 -8.58 9.76
CA LYS A 48 -8.00 -9.80 10.09
C LYS A 48 -7.12 -10.99 10.38
N ILE A 49 -6.04 -11.20 9.61
CA ILE A 49 -5.09 -12.30 9.85
C ILE A 49 -4.25 -11.99 11.10
N TRP A 50 -3.85 -10.74 11.31
CA TRP A 50 -3.16 -10.32 12.53
C TRP A 50 -3.98 -10.58 13.79
N ALA A 51 -5.28 -10.25 13.78
CA ALA A 51 -6.15 -10.51 14.93
C ALA A 51 -6.31 -12.01 15.24
N LYS A 52 -6.24 -12.86 14.22
CA LYS A 52 -6.34 -14.33 14.38
C LYS A 52 -5.02 -14.97 14.77
N GLU A 53 -3.92 -14.52 14.18
CA GLU A 53 -2.60 -15.13 14.28
C GLU A 53 -1.51 -14.07 14.49
N PRO A 54 -1.54 -13.33 15.61
CA PRO A 54 -0.64 -12.19 15.82
C PRO A 54 0.83 -12.59 15.86
N LYS A 55 1.12 -13.84 16.28
CA LYS A 55 2.49 -14.41 16.34
C LYS A 55 3.18 -14.52 14.97
N ARG A 56 2.42 -14.48 13.87
CA ARG A 56 3.00 -14.50 12.50
C ARG A 56 3.57 -13.13 12.09
N PHE A 57 3.23 -12.08 12.81
CA PHE A 57 3.62 -10.71 12.48
C PHE A 57 4.62 -10.18 13.50
N LYS A 58 5.63 -9.45 13.01
CA LYS A 58 6.59 -8.76 13.87
C LYS A 58 6.03 -7.43 14.41
N LEU A 59 5.07 -6.82 13.71
CA LEU A 59 4.55 -5.50 13.99
C LEU A 59 3.02 -5.51 13.98
N ASN A 60 2.41 -4.58 14.72
CA ASN A 60 0.97 -4.38 14.73
C ASN A 60 0.55 -3.51 13.51
N PRO A 61 -0.30 -4.02 12.60
CA PRO A 61 -0.73 -3.26 11.43
C PRO A 61 -1.60 -2.04 11.77
N HIS A 62 -2.26 -2.00 12.94
CA HIS A 62 -3.12 -0.88 13.33
C HIS A 62 -2.37 0.43 13.55
N HIS A 63 -1.06 0.38 13.84
CA HIS A 63 -0.25 1.58 14.07
C HIS A 63 0.37 2.14 12.78
N GLN A 64 0.19 1.45 11.64
CA GLN A 64 0.73 1.87 10.35
C GLN A 64 -0.29 2.62 9.49
N MET A 65 -1.45 3.01 10.02
CA MET A 65 -2.26 4.03 9.35
C MET A 65 -1.45 5.34 9.36
N PRO A 66 -1.02 5.86 8.20
CA PRO A 66 -0.88 7.30 8.12
C PRO A 66 -2.30 7.80 8.39
N GLY A 67 -2.52 8.49 9.51
CA GLY A 67 -3.75 9.26 9.65
C GLY A 67 -3.92 10.14 8.41
N LEU A 68 -5.15 10.54 8.10
CA LEU A 68 -5.43 11.45 6.98
C LEU A 68 -4.49 12.66 7.08
N ASN A 69 -3.39 12.65 6.31
CA ASN A 69 -2.44 13.75 6.28
C ASN A 69 -3.21 14.92 5.64
N SER A 70 -3.59 15.88 6.48
CA SER A 70 -4.10 17.18 6.05
C SER A 70 -2.97 18.02 5.48
#